data_AF-A0A915KP66-F1
#
_entry.id   AF-A0A915KP66-F1
#
_cell.length_a   1.000
_cell.length_b   1.000
_cell.length_c   1.000
_cell.angle_alpha   90.00
_cell.angle_beta   90.00
_cell.angle_gamma   90.00
#
_symmetry.space_group_name_H-M   'P 1'
#
loop_
_entity.id
_entity.type
_entity.pdbx_description
1 polymer ?
#
loop_
_entity_poly.entity_id
_entity_poly.type
_entity_poly.pdbx_seq_one_letter_code
_entity_poly.pdbx_strand_id
1 'polypeptide(L)'
;MPMKLLAWATHCAVMGAILAPLAFVGGPIVMRAALYTAGIVGGLSATAACAPSDKFLNMGGMLGIGFGIVFAASLGTYFLPPTTMFGAGIYSVALYGGLVLFAAFMLYDTQRLIAQAQTHPNEKFYGVAPYDPINA
;
A
#
# COMPACT_ATOMS: atom_id res chain seq x y z
N MET A 1 -15.05 -6.27 19.68
CA MET A 1 -13.69 -6.69 19.26
C MET A 1 -13.69 -7.78 18.17
N PRO A 2 -14.44 -8.91 18.23
CA PRO A 2 -14.31 -9.97 17.23
C PRO A 2 -14.88 -9.63 15.84
N MET A 3 -15.94 -8.82 15.76
CA MET A 3 -16.59 -8.50 14.47
C MET A 3 -15.70 -7.70 13.51
N LYS A 4 -14.86 -6.78 14.05
CA LYS A 4 -13.92 -6.00 13.23
C LYS A 4 -12.83 -6.87 12.63
N LEU A 5 -12.25 -7.77 13.43
CA LEU A 5 -11.21 -8.70 12.99
C LEU A 5 -11.76 -9.72 11.98
N LEU A 6 -12.97 -10.22 12.20
CA LEU A 6 -13.66 -11.07 11.22
C LEU A 6 -13.92 -10.32 9.92
N ALA A 7 -14.45 -9.09 9.97
CA ALA A 7 -14.69 -8.28 8.78
C ALA A 7 -13.39 -8.01 8.00
N TRP A 8 -12.30 -7.70 8.71
CA TRP A 8 -10.98 -7.52 8.11
C TRP A 8 -10.46 -8.82 7.46
N ALA A 9 -10.51 -9.94 8.18
CA ALA A 9 -10.06 -11.24 7.66
C ALA A 9 -10.88 -11.69 6.45
N THR A 10 -12.21 -11.51 6.49
CA THR A 10 -13.10 -11.80 5.36
C THR A 10 -12.76 -10.90 4.16
N HIS A 11 -12.51 -9.61 4.38
CA HIS A 11 -12.11 -8.71 3.30
C HIS A 11 -10.79 -9.14 2.65
N CYS A 12 -9.77 -9.45 3.44
CA CYS A 12 -8.50 -9.97 2.93
C CYS A 12 -8.68 -11.28 2.16
N ALA A 13 -9.51 -12.20 2.67
CA ALA A 13 -9.80 -13.47 2.00
C ALA A 13 -10.50 -13.27 0.65
N VAL A 14 -11.47 -12.35 0.57
CA VAL A 14 -12.17 -12.03 -0.69
C VAL A 14 -11.22 -11.40 -1.70
N MET A 15 -10.38 -10.45 -1.29
CA MET A 15 -9.38 -9.84 -2.19
C MET A 15 -8.38 -10.89 -2.69
N GLY A 16 -7.91 -11.79 -1.82
CA GLY A 16 -7.06 -12.91 -2.20
C GLY A 16 -7.73 -13.87 -3.18
N ALA A 17 -9.01 -14.19 -2.97
CA ALA A 17 -9.77 -15.06 -3.86
C ALA A 17 -9.98 -14.46 -5.25
N ILE A 18 -10.18 -13.14 -5.35
CA ILE A 18 -10.30 -12.43 -6.63
C ILE A 18 -8.95 -12.40 -7.38
N LEU A 19 -7.83 -12.34 -6.65
CA LEU A 19 -6.48 -12.33 -7.24
C LEU A 19 -5.95 -13.74 -7.56
N ALA A 20 -6.46 -14.79 -6.90
CA ALA A 20 -5.99 -16.17 -7.10
C ALA A 20 -6.00 -16.64 -8.57
N PRO A 21 -7.02 -16.34 -9.40
CA PRO A 21 -7.01 -16.68 -10.83
C PRO A 21 -5.82 -16.09 -11.61
N LEU A 22 -5.33 -14.90 -11.23
CA LEU A 22 -4.17 -14.29 -11.89
C LEU A 22 -2.89 -15.08 -11.63
N ALA A 23 -2.75 -15.72 -10.47
CA ALA A 23 -1.61 -16.59 -10.17
C ALA A 23 -1.65 -17.87 -11.01
N PHE A 24 -2.83 -18.41 -11.31
CA PHE A 24 -2.98 -19.58 -12.18
C PHE A 24 -2.78 -19.24 -13.67
N VAL A 25 -3.29 -18.11 -14.14
CA VAL A 25 -3.18 -17.67 -15.54
C VAL A 25 -1.78 -17.14 -15.87
N GLY A 26 -1.18 -16.37 -14.96
CA GLY A 26 0.16 -15.81 -15.15
C GLY A 26 1.30 -16.79 -14.86
N GLY A 27 1.02 -17.92 -14.22
CA GLY A 27 2.01 -18.97 -14.00
C GLY A 27 3.24 -18.51 -13.18
N PRO A 28 4.46 -19.02 -13.47
CA PRO A 28 5.63 -18.80 -12.62
C PRO A 28 6.08 -17.34 -12.47
N ILE A 29 5.79 -16.46 -13.44
CA ILE A 29 6.24 -15.06 -13.38
C ILE A 29 5.47 -14.25 -12.34
N VAL A 30 4.16 -14.52 -12.19
CA VAL A 30 3.32 -13.87 -11.19
C VAL A 30 3.67 -14.37 -9.78
N MET A 31 4.00 -15.65 -9.63
CA MET A 31 4.47 -16.19 -8.34
C MET A 31 5.77 -15.53 -7.89
N ARG A 32 6.74 -15.32 -8.81
CA ARG A 32 7.97 -14.58 -8.51
C ARG A 32 7.70 -13.13 -8.17
N ALA A 33 6.82 -12.47 -8.91
CA ALA A 33 6.40 -11.11 -8.61
C ALA A 33 5.79 -11.01 -7.21
N ALA A 34 4.93 -11.96 -6.82
CA ALA A 34 4.34 -12.02 -5.48
C ALA A 34 5.41 -12.18 -4.39
N LEU A 35 6.41 -13.06 -4.61
CA LEU A 35 7.55 -13.20 -3.69
C LEU A 35 8.39 -11.92 -3.59
N TYR A 36 8.65 -11.23 -4.70
CA TYR A 36 9.35 -9.95 -4.69
C TYR A 36 8.55 -8.87 -3.95
N THR A 37 7.24 -8.80 -4.14
CA THR A 37 6.38 -7.90 -3.38
C THR A 37 6.44 -8.22 -1.89
N ALA A 38 6.36 -9.50 -1.49
CA ALA A 38 6.48 -9.89 -0.08
C ALA A 38 7.84 -9.46 0.52
N GLY A 39 8.93 -9.63 -0.23
CA GLY A 39 10.27 -9.19 0.17
C GLY A 39 10.41 -7.67 0.28
N ILE A 40 9.92 -6.92 -0.70
CA ILE A 40 9.92 -5.45 -0.70
C ILE A 40 9.10 -4.94 0.47
N VAL A 41 7.88 -5.45 0.65
CA VAL A 41 6.98 -5.05 1.74
C VAL A 41 7.60 -5.33 3.10
N GLY A 42 8.15 -6.54 3.30
CA GLY A 42 8.83 -6.89 4.55
C GLY A 42 10.06 -6.02 4.81
N GLY A 43 10.90 -5.81 3.80
CA GLY A 43 12.11 -4.99 3.91
C GLY A 43 11.81 -3.52 4.19
N LEU A 44 10.87 -2.92 3.44
CA LEU A 44 10.46 -1.54 3.64
C LEU A 44 9.81 -1.33 5.01
N SER A 45 8.97 -2.27 5.47
CA SER A 45 8.35 -2.19 6.80
C SER A 45 9.41 -2.19 7.91
N ALA A 46 10.44 -3.04 7.79
CA ALA A 46 11.56 -3.04 8.74
C ALA A 46 12.34 -1.72 8.72
N THR A 47 12.60 -1.15 7.54
CA THR A 47 13.28 0.15 7.45
C THR A 47 12.44 1.30 8.01
N ALA A 48 11.12 1.28 7.78
CA ALA A 48 10.20 2.30 8.27
C ALA A 48 10.08 2.28 9.80
N ALA A 49 10.11 1.09 10.41
CA ALA A 49 10.13 0.94 11.87
C ALA A 49 11.39 1.55 12.52
N CYS A 50 12.52 1.56 11.79
CA CYS A 50 13.79 2.09 12.27
C CYS A 50 14.06 3.56 11.86
N ALA A 51 13.18 4.19 11.06
CA ALA A 51 13.42 5.50 10.49
C ALA A 51 12.85 6.65 11.36
N PRO A 52 13.63 7.69 11.71
CA PRO A 52 13.14 8.87 12.43
C PRO A 52 12.15 9.68 11.55
N SER A 53 10.94 9.92 12.08
CA SER A 53 9.69 10.06 11.30
C SER A 53 9.24 11.49 10.95
N ASP A 54 9.96 12.55 11.31
CA ASP A 54 9.42 13.92 11.17
C ASP A 54 9.22 14.39 9.72
N LYS A 55 9.92 13.79 8.74
CA LYS A 55 9.91 14.28 7.34
C LYS A 55 8.76 13.71 6.50
N PHE A 56 8.18 12.58 6.87
CA PHE A 56 7.18 11.91 6.04
C PHE A 56 5.75 12.40 6.27
N LEU A 57 5.42 12.95 7.45
CA LEU A 57 4.06 13.47 7.72
C LEU A 57 3.65 14.58 6.72
N ASN A 58 4.60 15.42 6.32
CA ASN A 58 4.40 16.48 5.32
C ASN A 58 4.44 16.00 3.87
N MET A 59 4.76 14.73 3.62
CA MET A 59 4.95 14.18 2.27
C MET A 59 3.66 13.61 1.68
N GLY A 60 2.57 13.53 2.46
CA GLY A 60 1.26 13.04 2.01
C GLY A 60 0.68 13.84 0.83
N GLY A 61 0.94 15.15 0.76
CA GLY A 61 0.48 16.00 -0.35
C GLY A 61 1.12 15.62 -1.69
N MET A 62 2.44 15.40 -1.72
CA MET A 62 3.15 14.97 -2.93
C MET A 62 2.79 13.53 -3.32
N LEU A 63 2.62 12.64 -2.32
CA LEU A 63 2.21 11.26 -2.53
C LEU A 63 0.80 11.17 -3.15
N GLY A 64 -0.13 12.00 -2.69
CA GLY A 64 -1.48 12.09 -3.26
C GLY A 64 -1.50 12.57 -4.71
N ILE A 65 -0.66 13.55 -5.07
CA ILE A 65 -0.52 14.00 -6.46
C ILE A 65 0.05 12.87 -7.33
N GLY A 66 1.10 12.19 -6.86
CA GLY A 66 1.67 11.04 -7.56
C GLY A 66 0.65 9.91 -7.76
N PHE A 67 -0.21 9.66 -6.77
CA PHE A 67 -1.28 8.66 -6.87
C PHE A 67 -2.28 9.03 -7.97
N GLY A 68 -2.65 10.31 -8.09
CA GLY A 68 -3.52 10.78 -9.17
C GLY A 68 -2.93 10.52 -10.56
N ILE A 69 -1.62 10.72 -10.73
CA ILE A 69 -0.93 10.47 -12.01
C ILE A 69 -0.91 8.98 -12.35
N VAL A 70 -0.52 8.13 -11.39
CA VAL A 70 -0.49 6.67 -11.59
C VAL A 70 -1.89 6.14 -11.83
N PHE A 71 -2.90 6.62 -11.11
CA PHE A 71 -4.29 6.23 -11.28
C PHE A 71 -4.83 6.62 -12.66
N ALA A 72 -4.57 7.84 -13.12
CA ALA A 72 -4.93 8.26 -14.47
C ALA A 72 -4.21 7.43 -15.54
N ALA A 73 -2.93 7.10 -15.33
CA ALA A 73 -2.17 6.23 -16.21
C ALA A 73 -2.77 4.80 -16.25
N SER A 74 -3.14 4.24 -15.10
CA SER A 74 -3.82 2.95 -15.01
C SER A 74 -5.17 2.93 -15.72
N LEU A 75 -5.94 4.02 -15.69
CA LEU A 75 -7.16 4.13 -16.49
C LEU A 75 -6.86 4.23 -17.99
N GLY A 76 -5.80 4.95 -18.35
CA GLY A 76 -5.35 5.11 -19.73
C GLY A 76 -4.93 3.80 -20.42
N THR A 77 -4.37 2.83 -19.68
CA THR A 77 -3.97 1.53 -20.25
C THR A 77 -5.16 0.67 -20.70
N TYR A 78 -6.38 0.92 -20.20
CA TYR A 78 -7.59 0.24 -20.67
C TYR A 78 -8.05 0.73 -22.05
N PHE A 79 -7.72 1.97 -22.41
CA PHE A 79 -8.15 2.59 -23.67
C PHE A 79 -7.05 2.57 -24.75
N LEU A 80 -5.78 2.49 -24.35
CA LEU A 80 -4.64 2.56 -25.25
C LEU A 80 -3.87 1.24 -25.27
N PRO A 81 -3.77 0.56 -26.43
CA PRO A 81 -3.02 -0.68 -26.53
C PRO A 81 -1.53 -0.49 -26.18
N PRO A 82 -0.93 -1.40 -25.39
CA PRO A 82 0.48 -1.33 -25.02
C PRO A 82 1.43 -1.53 -26.21
N THR A 83 0.91 -1.83 -27.41
CA THR A 83 1.66 -1.95 -28.65
C THR A 83 2.01 -0.60 -29.28
N THR A 84 1.37 0.48 -28.86
CA THR A 84 1.70 1.85 -29.30
C THR A 84 2.76 2.46 -28.38
N MET A 85 3.67 3.29 -28.92
CA MET A 85 4.72 3.94 -28.12
C MET A 85 4.16 4.74 -26.93
N PHE A 86 3.04 5.42 -27.14
CA PHE A 86 2.36 6.17 -26.10
C PHE A 86 1.67 5.25 -25.08
N GLY A 87 1.03 4.16 -25.52
CA GLY A 87 0.44 3.15 -24.63
C GLY A 87 1.48 2.40 -23.79
N ALA A 88 2.63 2.04 -24.37
CA ALA A 88 3.75 1.45 -23.65
C ALA A 88 4.35 2.40 -22.60
N GLY A 89 4.41 3.70 -22.92
CA GLY A 89 4.82 4.74 -21.98
C GLY A 89 3.88 4.84 -20.78
N ILE A 90 2.58 4.94 -21.03
CA ILE A 90 1.55 4.99 -19.97
C ILE A 90 1.56 3.70 -19.14
N TYR A 91 1.72 2.54 -19.78
CA TYR A 91 1.84 1.25 -19.07
C TYR A 91 3.07 1.18 -18.16
N SER A 92 4.20 1.73 -18.62
CA SER A 92 5.43 1.82 -17.81
C SER A 92 5.26 2.74 -16.60
N VAL A 93 4.59 3.88 -16.78
CA VAL A 93 4.24 4.80 -15.67
C VAL A 93 3.32 4.09 -14.67
N ALA A 94 2.29 3.38 -15.15
CA ALA A 94 1.38 2.65 -14.28
C ALA A 94 2.09 1.54 -13.47
N LEU A 95 2.97 0.76 -14.11
CA LEU A 95 3.69 -0.32 -13.44
C LEU A 95 4.83 0.15 -12.54
N TYR A 96 5.83 0.84 -13.11
CA TYR A 96 7.03 1.22 -12.37
C TYR A 96 6.80 2.44 -11.49
N GLY A 97 6.00 3.41 -11.97
CA GLY A 97 5.59 4.54 -11.15
C GLY A 97 4.71 4.09 -9.98
N GLY A 98 3.77 3.18 -10.23
CA GLY A 98 2.97 2.55 -9.18
C GLY A 98 3.83 1.82 -8.14
N LEU A 99 4.80 1.01 -8.57
CA LEU A 99 5.69 0.29 -7.65
C LEU A 99 6.43 1.24 -6.70
N VAL A 100 7.07 2.29 -7.23
CA VAL A 100 7.83 3.27 -6.43
C VAL A 100 6.90 4.06 -5.52
N LEU A 101 5.75 4.48 -6.05
CA LEU A 101 4.76 5.24 -5.31
C LEU A 101 4.19 4.44 -4.13
N PHE A 102 3.78 3.18 -4.36
CA PHE A 102 3.24 2.33 -3.30
C PHE A 102 4.30 1.92 -2.27
N ALA A 103 5.56 1.76 -2.69
CA ALA A 103 6.67 1.60 -1.75
C ALA A 103 6.81 2.83 -0.83
N ALA A 104 6.69 4.04 -1.38
CA ALA A 104 6.71 5.26 -0.58
C ALA A 104 5.45 5.42 0.30
N PHE A 105 4.27 5.01 -0.17
CA PHE A 105 3.04 4.94 0.65
C PHE A 105 3.21 4.01 1.83
N MET A 106 3.83 2.85 1.64
CA MET A 106 4.08 1.92 2.73
C MET A 106 4.97 2.53 3.83
N LEU A 107 6.00 3.30 3.47
CA LEU A 107 6.82 4.02 4.44
C LEU A 107 5.99 5.09 5.18
N TYR A 108 5.22 5.89 4.42
CA TYR A 108 4.35 6.93 4.96
C TYR A 108 3.32 6.36 5.94
N ASP A 109 2.61 5.30 5.56
CA ASP A 109 1.56 4.69 6.37
C ASP A 109 2.13 4.05 7.64
N THR A 110 3.29 3.38 7.54
CA THR A 110 3.97 2.80 8.72
C THR A 110 4.38 3.89 9.71
N GLN A 111 4.93 5.00 9.23
CA GLN A 111 5.34 6.10 10.08
C GLN A 111 4.16 6.88 10.65
N ARG A 112 3.08 7.03 9.89
CA ARG A 112 1.82 7.61 10.36
C ARG A 112 1.25 6.78 11.50
N LEU A 113 1.23 5.45 11.35
CA LEU A 113 0.79 4.53 12.41
C LEU A 113 1.65 4.66 13.68
N ILE A 114 2.97 4.73 13.54
CA ILE A 114 3.89 4.93 14.67
C ILE A 114 3.66 6.29 15.34
N ALA A 115 3.52 7.36 14.57
CA ALA A 115 3.24 8.70 15.10
C ALA A 115 1.89 8.75 15.83
N GLN A 116 0.86 8.10 15.30
CA GLN A 116 -0.44 7.97 15.96
C GLN A 116 -0.37 7.15 17.25
N ALA A 117 0.45 6.10 17.27
CA ALA A 117 0.70 5.31 18.48
C ALA A 117 1.48 6.10 19.55
N GLN A 118 2.45 6.93 19.15
CA GLN A 118 3.22 7.78 20.06
C GLN A 118 2.45 8.98 20.60
N THR A 119 1.57 9.57 19.77
CA THR A 119 0.72 10.71 20.15
C THR A 119 -0.56 10.30 20.87
N HIS A 120 -0.91 9.01 20.86
CA HIS A 120 -2.03 8.50 21.64
C HIS A 120 -1.78 8.73 23.14
N PRO A 121 -2.73 9.35 23.88
CA PRO A 121 -2.57 9.55 25.31
C PRO A 121 -2.40 8.19 26.01
N ASN A 122 -1.32 8.05 26.78
CA ASN A 122 -1.14 6.91 27.68
C ASN A 122 -2.40 6.73 28.54
N GLU A 123 -2.80 5.49 28.79
CA GLU A 123 -3.97 4.99 29.54
C GLU A 123 -4.25 5.65 30.91
N LYS A 124 -3.40 6.57 31.37
CA LYS A 124 -3.51 7.32 32.63
C LYS A 124 -4.54 8.45 32.62
N PHE A 125 -5.08 8.86 31.47
CA PHE A 125 -6.21 9.79 31.41
C PHE A 125 -7.53 9.02 31.33
N TYR A 126 -8.32 9.06 32.40
CA TYR A 126 -9.65 8.46 32.47
C TYR A 126 -10.51 8.91 31.27
N GLY A 127 -10.91 7.96 30.41
CA GLY A 127 -11.86 8.20 29.31
C GLY A 127 -11.29 8.05 27.88
N VAL A 128 -10.00 7.78 27.72
CA VAL A 128 -9.40 7.53 26.39
C VAL A 128 -9.52 6.04 26.05
N ALA A 129 -10.14 5.73 24.90
CA ALA A 129 -10.24 4.36 24.42
C ALA A 129 -8.83 3.78 24.17
N PRO A 130 -8.56 2.51 24.54
CA PRO A 130 -7.28 1.87 24.24
C PRO A 130 -6.98 1.94 22.75
N TYR A 131 -5.72 2.19 22.37
CA TYR A 131 -5.31 2.28 20.97
C TYR A 131 -5.67 0.98 20.22
N ASP A 132 -6.59 1.08 19.26
CA ASP A 132 -7.03 -0.04 18.42
C ASP A 132 -6.26 0.04 17.09
N PRO A 133 -5.24 -0.81 16.85
CA PRO A 133 -4.43 -0.75 15.63
C PRO A 133 -5.22 -1.09 14.37
N ILE A 134 -6.44 -1.66 14.50
CA ILE A 134 -7.34 -1.93 13.37
C ILE A 134 -8.10 -0.65 12.95
N ASN A 135 -8.16 0.36 13.83
CA ASN A 135 -8.95 1.58 13.65
C ASN A 135 -8.10 2.87 13.75
N ALA A 136 -6.77 2.73 13.68
CA ALA A 136 -5.83 3.84 13.75
C ALA A 136 -5.78 4.66 12.45
#